data_AF-A0A3D1WGW2-F1
#
_entry.id   AF-A0A3D1WGW2-F1
#
_cell.length_a   1.000
_cell.length_b   1.000
_cell.length_c   1.000
_cell.angle_alpha   90.00
_cell.angle_beta   90.00
_cell.angle_gamma   90.00
#
_symmetry.space_group_name_H-M   'P 1'
#
loop_
_entity.id
_entity.type
_entity.pdbx_description
1 polymer ?
#
loop_
_entity_poly.entity_id
_entity_poly.type
_entity_poly.pdbx_seq_one_letter_code
_entity_poly.pdbx_strand_id
1 'polypeptide(L)'
;MISQHKCPECGLLFAKLDEATNKAAADRYKAHEREAIVFTKKIPPDLKRWKLIVYATTLGLFGAHYFYTRRWWWGILYLLGFTLLSVCTIFNAYFMSTTWGETLIKVLAIVVGIYGICWLADVMKVCLGRFKIPVSLPKKELNAVTTEESK
;
A
#
# COMPACT_ATOMS: atom_id res chain seq x y z
N MET A 1 -23.33 3.59 29.49
CA MET A 1 -21.96 4.04 29.22
C MET A 1 -21.15 2.81 28.79
N ILE A 2 -20.79 2.69 27.51
CA ILE A 2 -19.96 1.59 27.04
C ILE A 2 -18.55 1.85 27.61
N SER A 3 -18.11 1.00 28.53
CA SER A 3 -16.78 1.10 29.15
C SER A 3 -15.71 0.99 28.07
N GLN A 4 -15.09 2.12 27.75
CA GLN A 4 -13.95 2.18 26.83
C GLN A 4 -12.78 1.41 27.48
N HIS A 5 -12.46 0.23 26.94
CA HIS A 5 -11.32 -0.55 27.42
C HIS A 5 -10.05 0.21 26.99
N LYS A 6 -9.46 0.99 27.90
CA LYS A 6 -8.16 1.64 27.69
C LYS A 6 -7.06 0.58 27.80
N CYS A 7 -6.05 0.64 26.94
CA CYS A 7 -4.84 -0.15 27.15
C CYS A 7 -4.10 0.38 28.39
N PRO A 8 -3.83 -0.44 29.42
CA PRO A 8 -3.20 0.03 30.65
C PRO A 8 -1.72 0.46 30.48
N GLU A 9 -1.04 -0.03 29.44
CA GLU A 9 0.36 0.34 29.19
C GLU A 9 0.53 1.58 28.32
N CYS A 10 -0.36 1.79 27.34
CA CYS A 10 -0.19 2.86 26.35
C CYS A 10 -1.37 3.83 26.22
N GLY A 11 -2.43 3.67 27.02
CA GLY A 11 -3.58 4.58 27.04
C GLY A 11 -4.48 4.51 25.80
N LEU A 12 -4.19 3.63 24.83
CA LEU A 12 -4.90 3.55 23.56
C LEU A 12 -6.38 3.22 23.76
N LEU A 13 -7.27 4.04 23.18
CA LEU A 13 -8.72 3.80 23.12
C LEU A 13 -9.05 2.97 21.88
N PHE A 14 -9.33 1.67 22.06
CA PHE A 14 -9.65 0.77 20.93
C PHE A 14 -10.88 1.21 20.14
N ALA A 15 -11.85 1.91 20.75
CA ALA A 15 -13.02 2.40 20.04
C ALA A 15 -12.67 3.47 19.00
N LYS A 16 -11.66 4.32 19.28
CA LYS A 16 -11.21 5.34 18.32
C LYS A 16 -10.43 4.73 17.15
N LEU A 17 -9.88 3.52 17.30
CA LEU A 17 -9.16 2.85 16.22
C LEU A 17 -10.07 2.57 15.01
N ASP A 18 -11.37 2.39 15.24
CA ASP A 18 -12.36 2.19 14.16
C ASP A 18 -12.62 3.47 13.34
N GLU A 19 -12.24 4.63 13.86
CA GLU A 19 -12.32 5.93 13.18
C GLU A 19 -11.06 6.24 12.36
N ALA A 20 -10.04 5.37 12.42
CA ALA A 20 -8.81 5.56 11.65
C ALA A 20 -9.07 5.43 10.15
N THR A 21 -8.56 6.38 9.36
CA THR A 21 -8.79 6.45 7.91
C THR A 21 -7.49 6.46 7.13
N ASN A 22 -7.54 5.97 5.89
CA ASN A 22 -6.41 6.05 4.97
C ASN A 22 -6.17 7.49 4.49
N LYS A 23 -7.22 8.31 4.37
CA LYS A 23 -7.10 9.74 4.07
C LYS A 23 -6.31 10.49 5.14
N ALA A 24 -6.60 10.26 6.42
CA ALA A 24 -5.84 10.86 7.51
C ALA A 24 -4.35 10.44 7.46
N ALA A 25 -4.06 9.18 7.12
CA ALA A 25 -2.67 8.74 6.92
C ALA A 25 -1.98 9.50 5.76
N ALA A 26 -2.70 9.80 4.68
CA ALA A 26 -2.17 10.61 3.58
C ALA A 26 -1.81 12.04 4.02
N ASP A 27 -2.59 12.64 4.90
CA ASP A 27 -2.30 13.96 5.45
C ASP A 27 -1.07 13.93 6.37
N ARG A 28 -0.90 12.86 7.16
CA ARG A 28 0.32 12.64 7.99
C ARG A 28 1.57 12.43 7.14
N TYR A 29 1.47 11.71 6.02
CA TYR A 29 2.58 11.58 5.08
C TYR A 29 3.06 12.94 4.57
N LYS A 30 2.14 13.87 4.27
CA LYS A 30 2.48 15.25 3.86
C LYS A 30 3.11 16.06 4.99
N ALA A 31 2.57 15.89 6.21
CA ALA A 31 3.09 16.54 7.41
C ALA A 31 4.43 15.96 7.91
N HIS A 32 4.96 14.91 7.26
CA HIS A 32 6.17 14.19 7.68
C HIS A 32 6.09 13.51 9.05
N GLU A 33 4.88 13.35 9.60
CA GLU A 33 4.58 12.71 10.89
C GLU A 33 4.36 11.20 10.68
N ARG A 34 5.44 10.46 10.37
CA ARG A 34 5.34 9.04 9.97
C ARG A 34 5.03 8.10 11.13
N GLU A 35 5.42 8.48 12.33
CA GLU A 35 5.16 7.79 13.60
C GLU A 35 3.66 7.67 13.91
N ALA A 36 2.85 8.60 13.40
CA ALA A 36 1.39 8.59 13.57
C ALA A 36 0.67 7.64 12.59
N ILE A 37 1.39 6.91 11.74
CA ILE A 37 0.82 6.03 10.71
C ILE A 37 0.97 4.57 11.14
N VAL A 38 -0.17 3.90 11.29
CA VAL A 38 -0.24 2.48 11.67
C VAL A 38 -0.73 1.65 10.49
N PHE A 39 -0.14 0.47 10.29
CA PHE A 39 -0.59 -0.45 9.25
C PHE A 39 -1.59 -1.45 9.83
N THR A 40 -2.78 -1.50 9.24
CA THR A 40 -3.83 -2.45 9.61
C THR A 40 -4.16 -3.38 8.44
N LYS A 41 -4.70 -4.56 8.76
CA LYS A 41 -5.33 -5.48 7.80
C LYS A 41 -6.83 -5.23 7.67
N LYS A 42 -7.45 -4.60 8.67
CA LYS A 42 -8.87 -4.24 8.64
C LYS A 42 -9.06 -3.14 7.60
N ILE A 43 -10.08 -3.28 6.76
CA ILE A 43 -10.36 -2.29 5.73
C ILE A 43 -10.97 -1.06 6.42
N PRO A 44 -10.37 0.13 6.28
CA PRO A 44 -10.91 1.33 6.90
C PRO A 44 -12.18 1.78 6.17
N PRO A 45 -13.05 2.56 6.83
CA PRO A 45 -14.35 2.94 6.29
C PRO A 45 -14.28 3.78 5.01
N ASP A 46 -13.15 4.43 4.73
CA ASP A 46 -12.93 5.25 3.54
C ASP A 46 -12.56 4.44 2.29
N LEU A 47 -12.23 3.15 2.45
CA LEU A 47 -11.85 2.25 1.36
C LEU A 47 -12.90 1.15 1.15
N LYS A 48 -13.10 0.75 -0.11
CA LYS A 48 -14.00 -0.36 -0.46
C LYS A 48 -13.18 -1.58 -0.89
N ARG A 49 -13.43 -2.74 -0.27
CA ARG A 49 -12.71 -4.00 -0.56
C ARG A 49 -12.75 -4.37 -2.03
N TRP A 50 -13.92 -4.29 -2.66
CA TRP A 50 -14.09 -4.67 -4.05
C TRP A 50 -13.24 -3.80 -4.99
N LYS A 51 -13.13 -2.49 -4.72
CA LYS A 51 -12.26 -1.58 -5.51
C LYS A 51 -10.80 -2.01 -5.39
N LEU A 52 -10.37 -2.37 -4.19
CA LEU A 52 -9.01 -2.86 -3.96
C LEU A 52 -8.74 -4.16 -4.74
N ILE A 53 -9.69 -5.10 -4.76
CA ILE A 53 -9.59 -6.35 -5.54
C ILE A 53 -9.52 -6.05 -7.03
N VAL A 54 -10.42 -5.20 -7.55
CA VAL A 54 -10.42 -4.81 -8.97
C VAL A 54 -9.08 -4.17 -9.34
N TYR A 55 -8.61 -3.18 -8.56
CA TYR A 55 -7.33 -2.52 -8.84
C TYR A 55 -6.12 -3.45 -8.72
N ALA A 56 -6.14 -4.44 -7.83
CA ALA A 56 -5.05 -5.41 -7.71
C ALA A 56 -5.04 -6.41 -8.88
N THR A 57 -6.19 -6.76 -9.44
CA THR A 57 -6.31 -7.78 -10.49
C THR A 57 -6.19 -7.20 -11.90
N THR A 58 -6.91 -6.11 -12.20
CA THR A 58 -6.93 -5.53 -13.57
C THR A 58 -5.79 -4.54 -13.80
N LEU A 59 -5.49 -3.72 -12.79
CA LEU A 59 -4.50 -2.64 -12.87
C LEU A 59 -3.33 -2.87 -11.90
N GLY A 60 -3.18 -4.10 -11.39
CA GLY A 60 -2.21 -4.40 -10.34
C GLY A 60 -0.78 -4.36 -10.82
N LEU A 61 -0.53 -4.71 -12.09
CA LEU A 61 0.77 -4.56 -12.73
C LEU A 61 1.22 -3.08 -12.73
N PHE A 62 0.31 -2.15 -12.93
CA PHE A 62 0.60 -0.70 -12.84
C PHE A 62 0.74 -0.20 -11.39
N GLY A 63 0.50 -1.04 -10.38
CA GLY A 63 0.53 -0.67 -8.97
C GLY A 63 -0.71 0.08 -8.49
N ALA A 64 -1.84 -0.01 -9.19
CA ALA A 64 -3.05 0.76 -8.86
C ALA A 64 -3.59 0.49 -7.45
N HIS A 65 -3.48 -0.73 -6.93
CA HIS A 65 -3.86 -1.07 -5.55
C HIS A 65 -2.99 -0.36 -4.50
N TYR A 66 -1.72 -0.09 -4.82
CA TYR A 66 -0.84 0.70 -3.97
C TYR A 66 -1.17 2.19 -4.02
N PHE A 67 -1.46 2.75 -5.20
CA PHE A 67 -1.91 4.13 -5.30
C PHE A 67 -3.26 4.35 -4.62
N TYR A 68 -4.19 3.40 -4.75
CA TYR A 68 -5.49 3.44 -4.09
C TYR A 68 -5.38 3.47 -2.56
N THR A 69 -4.40 2.74 -2.00
CA THR A 69 -4.11 2.72 -0.55
C THR A 69 -3.08 3.76 -0.11
N ARG A 70 -2.73 4.72 -0.99
CA ARG A 70 -1.79 5.82 -0.74
C ARG A 70 -0.37 5.38 -0.39
N ARG A 71 0.02 4.18 -0.79
CA ARG A 71 1.38 3.64 -0.66
C ARG A 71 2.20 3.95 -1.91
N TRP A 72 2.41 5.25 -2.16
CA TRP A 72 3.00 5.77 -3.41
C TRP A 72 4.33 5.13 -3.80
N TRP A 73 5.23 4.92 -2.84
CA TRP A 73 6.56 4.33 -3.10
C TRP A 73 6.45 2.94 -3.74
N TRP A 74 5.54 2.10 -3.24
CA TRP A 74 5.27 0.78 -3.80
C TRP A 74 4.56 0.86 -5.15
N GLY A 75 3.66 1.83 -5.34
CA GLY A 75 3.03 2.07 -6.64
C GLY A 75 4.04 2.46 -7.71
N ILE A 76 4.99 3.33 -7.39
CA ILE A 76 6.07 3.75 -8.30
C ILE A 76 6.97 2.56 -8.67
N LEU A 77 7.35 1.72 -7.70
CA LEU A 77 8.11 0.50 -7.99
C LEU A 77 7.40 -0.42 -9.00
N TYR A 78 6.09 -0.58 -8.86
CA TYR A 78 5.30 -1.36 -9.81
C TYR A 78 5.24 -0.72 -11.19
N LEU A 79 5.12 0.61 -11.26
CA LEU A 79 5.15 1.36 -12.52
C LEU A 79 6.51 1.21 -13.23
N LEU A 80 7.61 1.21 -12.48
CA LEU A 80 8.95 0.94 -13.01
C LEU A 80 9.09 -0.50 -13.49
N GLY A 81 8.55 -1.47 -12.75
CA GLY A 81 8.50 -2.88 -13.17
C GLY A 81 7.72 -3.08 -14.47
N PHE A 82 6.56 -2.43 -14.59
CA PHE A 82 5.76 -2.45 -15.82
C PHE A 82 6.47 -1.77 -16.99
N THR A 83 7.13 -0.64 -16.74
CA THR A 83 7.96 0.04 -17.74
C THR A 83 9.08 -0.87 -18.24
N LEU A 84 9.79 -1.56 -17.34
CA LEU A 84 10.85 -2.49 -17.69
C LEU A 84 10.33 -3.67 -18.53
N LEU A 85 9.21 -4.27 -18.11
CA LEU A 85 8.52 -5.31 -18.88
C LEU A 85 8.17 -4.82 -20.29
N SER A 86 7.62 -3.60 -20.40
CA SER A 86 7.23 -3.01 -21.69
C SER A 86 8.43 -2.75 -22.59
N VAL A 87 9.52 -2.20 -22.06
CA VAL A 87 10.78 -1.96 -22.80
C VAL A 87 11.37 -3.27 -23.30
N CYS A 88 11.45 -4.30 -22.44
CA CYS A 88 11.95 -5.62 -22.84
C CYS A 88 11.11 -6.24 -23.95
N THR A 89 9.79 -6.04 -23.90
CA THR A 89 8.85 -6.62 -24.89
C THR A 89 8.91 -5.86 -26.22
N ILE A 90 8.85 -4.53 -26.20
CA ILE A 90 8.81 -3.69 -27.42
C ILE A 90 10.13 -3.78 -28.19
N PHE A 91 11.26 -3.71 -27.50
CA PHE A 91 12.59 -3.73 -28.11
C PHE A 91 13.20 -5.13 -28.17
N ASN A 92 12.41 -6.19 -27.96
CA ASN A 92 12.89 -7.56 -27.91
C ASN A 92 13.71 -7.94 -29.15
N ALA A 93 13.21 -7.64 -30.34
CA ALA A 93 13.90 -7.96 -31.59
C ALA A 93 15.26 -7.24 -31.71
N TYR A 94 15.35 -6.01 -31.21
CA TYR A 94 16.59 -5.24 -31.18
C TYR A 94 17.60 -5.82 -30.19
N PHE A 95 17.15 -6.21 -28.99
CA PHE A 95 18.05 -6.83 -28.01
C PHE A 95 18.54 -8.21 -28.48
N MET A 96 17.67 -9.01 -29.09
CA MET A 96 18.00 -10.33 -29.60
C MET A 96 18.92 -10.33 -30.82
N SER A 97 19.05 -9.20 -31.54
CA SER A 97 19.98 -9.10 -32.68
C SER A 97 21.43 -8.90 -32.27
N THR A 98 21.69 -8.68 -30.97
CA THR A 98 23.03 -8.43 -30.42
C THR A 98 23.35 -9.41 -29.30
N THR A 99 24.60 -9.86 -29.22
CA THR A 99 25.05 -10.81 -28.19
C THR A 99 24.96 -10.24 -26.76
N TRP A 100 25.22 -8.93 -26.61
CA TRP A 100 25.08 -8.25 -25.32
C TRP A 100 23.61 -8.08 -24.93
N GLY A 101 22.72 -7.81 -25.90
CA GLY A 101 21.30 -7.62 -25.66
C GLY A 101 20.60 -8.92 -25.25
N GLU A 102 20.98 -10.06 -25.84
CA GLU A 102 20.47 -11.38 -25.40
C GLU A 102 20.80 -11.65 -23.93
N THR A 103 22.06 -11.41 -23.53
CA THR A 103 22.50 -11.58 -22.14
C THR A 103 21.75 -10.64 -21.20
N LEU A 104 21.56 -9.38 -21.61
CA LEU A 104 20.80 -8.39 -20.85
C LEU A 104 19.35 -8.83 -20.63
N ILE A 105 18.66 -9.28 -21.68
CA ILE A 105 17.27 -9.75 -21.60
C ILE A 105 17.13 -10.94 -20.66
N LYS A 106 18.07 -11.89 -20.68
CA LYS A 106 18.06 -13.04 -19.75
C LYS A 106 18.09 -12.57 -18.28
N VAL A 107 18.92 -11.59 -17.95
CA VAL A 107 19.01 -11.03 -16.60
C VAL A 107 17.74 -10.25 -16.24
N LEU A 108 17.27 -9.37 -17.15
CA LEU A 108 16.06 -8.57 -16.91
C LEU A 108 14.80 -9.44 -16.80
N ALA A 109 14.74 -10.57 -17.51
CA ALA A 109 13.64 -11.53 -17.40
C ALA A 109 13.49 -12.10 -15.99
N ILE A 110 14.60 -12.31 -15.25
CA ILE A 110 14.55 -12.72 -13.85
C ILE A 110 13.89 -11.63 -12.99
N VAL A 111 14.28 -10.37 -13.20
CA VAL A 111 13.72 -9.22 -12.48
C VAL A 111 12.23 -9.07 -12.76
N VAL A 112 11.83 -9.16 -14.04
CA VAL A 112 10.43 -9.12 -14.47
C VAL A 112 9.64 -10.31 -13.90
N GLY A 113 10.24 -11.50 -13.82
CA GLY A 113 9.66 -12.68 -13.19
C GLY A 113 9.38 -12.47 -11.70
N ILE A 114 10.35 -11.94 -10.94
CA ILE A 114 10.18 -11.58 -9.52
C ILE A 114 9.05 -10.56 -9.36
N TYR A 115 9.02 -9.53 -10.22
CA TYR A 115 7.95 -8.54 -10.24
C TYR A 115 6.56 -9.19 -10.47
N GLY A 116 6.44 -10.11 -11.42
CA GLY A 116 5.21 -10.88 -11.65
C GLY A 116 4.79 -11.73 -10.45
N ILE A 117 5.74 -12.39 -9.78
CA ILE A 117 5.48 -13.17 -8.55
C ILE A 117 5.02 -12.26 -7.41
N CYS A 118 5.66 -11.10 -7.23
CA CYS A 118 5.25 -10.11 -6.24
C CYS A 118 3.82 -9.61 -6.48
N TRP A 119 3.47 -9.34 -7.74
CA TRP A 119 2.11 -8.97 -8.13
C TRP A 119 1.10 -10.06 -7.77
N LEU A 120 1.37 -11.32 -8.13
CA LEU A 120 0.51 -12.46 -7.76
C LEU A 120 0.37 -12.60 -6.24
N ALA A 121 1.46 -12.44 -5.50
CA ALA A 121 1.44 -12.47 -4.04
C ALA A 121 0.56 -11.35 -3.45
N ASP A 122 0.57 -10.17 -4.05
CA ASP A 122 -0.27 -9.06 -3.61
C ASP A 122 -1.75 -9.27 -3.95
N VAL A 123 -2.06 -9.82 -5.13
CA VAL A 123 -3.43 -10.25 -5.47
C VAL A 123 -3.93 -11.24 -4.42
N MET A 124 -3.14 -12.27 -4.09
CA MET A 124 -3.50 -13.24 -3.05
C MET A 124 -3.74 -12.56 -1.69
N LYS A 125 -2.85 -11.66 -1.26
CA LYS A 125 -3.02 -10.94 0.02
C LYS A 125 -4.30 -10.09 0.02
N VAL A 126 -4.63 -9.43 -1.08
CA VAL A 126 -5.85 -8.61 -1.21
C VAL A 126 -7.10 -9.48 -1.16
N CYS A 127 -7.13 -10.59 -1.91
CA CYS A 127 -8.24 -11.53 -1.90
C CYS A 127 -8.46 -12.14 -0.51
N LEU A 128 -7.38 -12.54 0.18
CA LEU A 128 -7.40 -13.10 1.53
C LEU A 128 -7.62 -12.04 2.64
N GLY A 129 -7.74 -10.75 2.31
CA GLY A 129 -7.91 -9.68 3.31
C GLY A 129 -6.70 -9.50 4.23
N ARG A 130 -5.51 -9.92 3.79
CA ARG A 130 -4.24 -9.81 4.52
C ARG A 130 -3.38 -8.63 4.05
N PHE A 131 -3.89 -7.84 3.11
CA PHE A 131 -3.18 -6.68 2.58
C PHE A 131 -3.06 -5.58 3.64
N LYS A 132 -1.84 -5.06 3.84
CA LYS A 132 -1.54 -4.04 4.84
C LYS A 132 -1.83 -2.65 4.28
N ILE A 133 -2.68 -1.89 4.97
CA ILE A 133 -3.15 -0.55 4.60
C ILE A 133 -2.69 0.45 5.68
N PRO A 134 -2.09 1.60 5.32
CA PRO A 134 -1.75 2.64 6.27
C PRO A 134 -3.01 3.41 6.67
N VAL A 135 -3.19 3.60 7.98
CA VAL A 135 -4.29 4.37 8.58
C VAL A 135 -3.76 5.28 9.68
N SER A 136 -4.45 6.37 9.94
CA SER A 136 -4.16 7.28 11.04
C SER A 136 -5.44 7.89 11.59
N LEU A 137 -5.39 8.41 12.82
CA LEU A 137 -6.49 9.14 13.42
C LEU A 137 -6.59 10.56 12.83
N PRO A 138 -7.81 11.03 12.51
CA PRO A 138 -8.03 12.41 12.11
C PRO A 138 -7.53 13.40 13.19
N LYS A 139 -6.98 14.56 12.77
CA LYS A 139 -6.45 15.58 13.71
C LYS A 139 -7.49 16.05 14.74
N LYS A 140 -8.76 16.18 14.35
CA LYS A 140 -9.87 16.55 15.24
C LYS A 140 -10.00 15.58 16.42
N GLU A 141 -9.90 14.28 16.13
CA GLU A 141 -10.02 13.23 17.14
C GLU A 141 -8.78 13.10 18.00
N LEU A 142 -7.60 13.41 17.44
CA LEU A 142 -6.35 13.47 18.19
C LEU A 142 -6.37 14.59 19.24
N ASN A 143 -6.83 15.80 18.87
CA ASN A 143 -6.92 16.93 19.80
C ASN A 143 -7.94 16.70 20.94
N ALA A 144 -8.98 15.91 20.67
CA ALA A 144 -9.93 15.50 21.70
C ALA A 144 -9.30 14.53 22.71
N VAL A 145 -8.37 13.68 22.29
CA VAL A 145 -7.65 12.77 23.20
C VAL A 145 -6.66 13.55 24.07
N THR A 146 -5.89 14.47 23.49
CA THR A 146 -4.89 15.25 24.26
C THR A 146 -5.53 16.18 25.28
N THR A 147 -6.78 16.63 25.06
CA THR A 147 -7.53 17.47 26.01
C THR A 147 -8.21 16.68 27.13
N GLU A 148 -8.49 15.38 26.93
CA GLU A 148 -8.91 14.48 28.00
C GLU A 148 -7.74 14.05 28.89
N GLU A 149 -6.53 13.91 28.35
CA GLU A 149 -5.33 13.60 29.14
C GLU A 149 -4.84 14.78 29.99
N SER A 150 -5.20 16.02 29.65
CA SER A 150 -4.81 17.22 30.40
C SER A 150 -5.78 17.59 31.55
N LYS A 151 -6.83 16.81 31.78
CA LYS A 151 -7.82 17.00 32.85
C LYS A 151 -7.73 15.90 33.89
#